data_AF-A0A6L3XRV3-F1
#
_entry.id   AF-A0A6L3XRV3-F1
#
_cell.length_a   1.000
_cell.length_b   1.000
_cell.length_c   1.000
_cell.angle_alpha   90.00
_cell.angle_beta   90.00
_cell.angle_gamma   90.00
#
_symmetry.space_group_name_H-M   'P 1'
#
loop_
_entity.id
_entity.type
_entity.pdbx_description
1 polymer ?
#
loop_
_entity_poly.entity_id
_entity_poly.type
_entity_poly.pdbx_seq_one_letter_code
_entity_poly.pdbx_strand_id
1 'polypeptide(L)' 'AADFGHLGNASHPDVQRAIQHIFARAKAHGKPCGILAPVEADARRYLEWGATFVAVGSDLGVFRAATQKLADTFKK' A
#
# COMPACT_ATOMS: atom_id res chain seq x y z
N ALA A 1 -0.88 11.11 2.09
CA ALA A 1 0.40 11.54 1.50
C ALA A 1 0.30 12.97 0.97
N ALA A 2 -0.58 13.23 -0.01
CA ALA A 2 -0.85 14.58 -0.51
C ALA A 2 -1.20 15.59 0.60
N ASP A 3 -2.16 15.26 1.47
CA ASP A 3 -2.57 16.11 2.61
C ASP A 3 -1.47 16.38 3.64
N PHE A 4 -0.43 15.53 3.66
CA PHE A 4 0.75 15.70 4.50
C PHE A 4 1.89 16.43 3.77
N GLY A 5 1.64 17.01 2.59
CA GLY A 5 2.67 17.69 1.79
C GLY A 5 3.63 16.74 1.05
N HIS A 6 3.33 15.43 1.01
CA HIS A 6 4.16 14.40 0.38
C HIS A 6 3.44 13.76 -0.81
N LEU A 7 2.97 14.57 -1.76
CA LEU A 7 2.30 14.10 -2.97
C LEU A 7 3.20 13.08 -3.72
N GLY A 8 2.65 11.92 -4.06
CA GLY A 8 3.39 10.84 -4.71
C GLY A 8 4.37 10.06 -3.82
N ASN A 9 4.59 10.47 -2.56
CA ASN A 9 5.54 9.82 -1.65
C ASN A 9 4.84 9.30 -0.37
N ALA A 10 4.09 8.20 -0.50
CA ALA A 10 3.42 7.57 0.63
C ALA A 10 4.39 6.90 1.63
N SER A 11 5.62 6.62 1.21
CA SER A 11 6.67 6.02 2.06
C SER A 11 7.37 7.04 2.96
N HIS A 12 7.08 8.33 2.82
CA HIS A 12 7.65 9.36 3.67
C HIS A 12 7.35 9.06 5.17
N PRO A 13 8.32 9.23 6.09
CA PRO A 13 8.16 8.90 7.50
C PRO A 13 6.90 9.49 8.15
N ASP A 14 6.55 10.74 7.81
CA ASP A 14 5.38 11.42 8.37
C ASP A 14 4.07 10.74 7.97
N VAL A 15 3.98 10.27 6.73
CA VAL A 15 2.82 9.52 6.22
C VAL A 15 2.77 8.14 6.87
N GLN A 16 3.91 7.45 7.00
CA GLN A 16 3.97 6.14 7.66
C GLN A 16 3.57 6.22 9.13
N ARG A 17 4.01 7.25 9.87
CA ARG A 17 3.58 7.51 11.25
C ARG A 17 2.08 7.75 11.34
N ALA A 18 1.50 8.51 10.42
CA ALA A 18 0.06 8.72 10.37
C ALA A 18 -0.72 7.42 10.10
N ILE A 19 -0.27 6.58 9.15
CA ILE A 19 -0.87 5.27 8.88
C ILE A 19 -0.83 4.37 10.12
N GLN A 20 0.34 4.25 10.76
CA GLN A 20 0.51 3.43 11.95
C GLN A 20 -0.37 3.94 13.12
N HIS A 21 -0.47 5.25 13.28
CA HIS A 21 -1.37 5.87 14.27
C HIS A 21 -2.83 5.47 14.02
N ILE A 22 -3.32 5.57 12.78
CA ILE A 22 -4.69 5.20 12.43
C ILE A 22 -4.95 3.72 12.74
N PHE A 23 -4.01 2.83 12.40
CA PHE A 23 -4.12 1.40 12.70
C PHE A 23 -4.21 1.16 14.22
N ALA A 24 -3.37 1.81 15.01
CA ALA A 24 -3.40 1.73 16.47
C ALA A 24 -4.74 2.22 17.05
N ARG A 25 -5.29 3.32 16.53
CA ARG A 25 -6.59 3.85 16.96
C ARG A 25 -7.75 2.92 16.59
N ALA A 26 -7.77 2.37 15.38
CA ALA A 26 -8.78 1.41 14.95
C ALA A 26 -8.78 0.17 15.86
N LYS A 27 -7.59 -0.39 16.12
CA LYS A 27 -7.40 -1.51 17.04
C LYS A 27 -7.87 -1.19 18.45
N ALA A 28 -7.54 -0.01 18.98
CA ALA A 28 -7.98 0.43 20.31
C ALA A 28 -9.52 0.50 20.45
N HIS A 29 -10.24 0.67 19.34
CA HIS A 29 -11.71 0.67 19.31
C HIS A 29 -12.32 -0.65 18.80
N GLY A 30 -11.52 -1.72 18.69
CA GLY A 30 -11.98 -3.03 18.22
C GLY A 30 -12.49 -3.01 16.78
N LYS A 31 -12.03 -2.06 15.95
CA LYS A 31 -12.43 -1.94 14.55
C LYS A 31 -11.32 -2.49 13.64
N PRO A 32 -11.66 -3.29 12.62
CA PRO A 32 -10.67 -3.73 11.64
C PRO A 32 -10.16 -2.50 10.86
N CYS A 33 -8.92 -2.58 10.37
CA CYS A 33 -8.33 -1.56 9.53
C CYS A 33 -7.78 -2.16 8.23
N GLY A 34 -7.67 -1.33 7.21
CA GLY A 34 -7.24 -1.75 5.88
C GLY A 34 -6.70 -0.60 5.05
N ILE A 35 -6.01 -0.96 3.97
CA ILE A 35 -5.25 -0.03 3.13
C ILE A 35 -5.04 -0.63 1.73
N LEU A 36 -4.81 0.23 0.74
CA LEU A 36 -4.32 -0.16 -0.59
C LEU A 36 -2.79 -0.10 -0.60
N ALA A 37 -2.15 -1.23 -0.93
CA ALA A 37 -0.70 -1.37 -1.00
C ALA A 37 -0.31 -2.23 -2.22
N PRO A 38 -0.13 -1.63 -3.41
CA PRO A 38 0.23 -2.37 -4.62
C PRO A 38 1.70 -2.83 -4.64
N VAL A 39 2.52 -2.37 -3.70
CA VAL A 39 3.90 -2.84 -3.50
C VAL A 39 3.90 -3.92 -2.42
N GLU A 40 4.43 -5.11 -2.75
CA GLU A 40 4.40 -6.28 -1.87
C GLU A 40 5.01 -6.01 -0.49
N ALA A 41 6.17 -5.33 -0.43
CA ALA A 41 6.85 -5.01 0.82
C ALA A 41 5.98 -4.11 1.74
N ASP A 42 5.21 -3.20 1.16
CA ASP A 42 4.30 -2.34 1.92
C ASP A 42 3.09 -3.14 2.41
N ALA A 43 2.51 -4.00 1.57
CA ALA A 43 1.40 -4.87 1.97
C ALA A 43 1.78 -5.75 3.16
N ARG A 44 2.96 -6.40 3.11
CA ARG A 44 3.50 -7.20 4.22
C ARG A 44 3.69 -6.37 5.49
N ARG A 45 4.31 -5.19 5.39
CA ARG A 45 4.49 -4.27 6.52
C ARG A 45 3.16 -3.90 7.17
N TYR A 46 2.13 -3.60 6.39
CA TYR A 46 0.83 -3.21 6.93
C TYR A 46 0.07 -4.39 7.56
N LEU A 47 0.21 -5.60 7.01
CA LEU A 47 -0.31 -6.83 7.64
C LEU A 47 0.38 -7.08 8.99
N GLU A 48 1.70 -6.92 9.06
CA GLU A 48 2.48 -7.03 10.32
C GLU A 48 2.04 -5.99 11.36
N TRP A 49 1.63 -4.79 10.93
CA TRP A 49 1.08 -3.75 11.80
C TRP A 49 -0.38 -4.00 12.21
N GLY A 50 -1.02 -5.06 11.71
CA GLY A 50 -2.35 -5.50 12.11
C GLY A 50 -3.49 -5.03 11.20
N ALA A 51 -3.20 -4.57 9.97
CA ALA A 51 -4.26 -4.39 8.97
C ALA A 51 -4.84 -5.77 8.59
N THR A 52 -6.17 -5.87 8.51
CA THR A 52 -6.88 -7.14 8.29
C THR A 52 -7.55 -7.23 6.91
N PHE A 53 -7.78 -6.10 6.25
CA PHE A 53 -8.30 -6.07 4.87
C PHE A 53 -7.38 -5.21 3.99
N VAL A 54 -6.40 -5.84 3.34
CA VAL A 54 -5.39 -5.14 2.53
C VAL A 54 -5.65 -5.42 1.05
N ALA A 55 -5.88 -4.37 0.27
CA ALA A 55 -5.88 -4.47 -1.19
C ALA A 55 -4.43 -4.50 -1.67
N VAL A 56 -3.96 -5.67 -2.12
CA VAL A 56 -2.54 -5.92 -2.46
C VAL A 56 -2.16 -5.52 -3.91
N GLY A 57 -3.10 -4.92 -4.64
CA GLY A 57 -2.92 -4.54 -6.03
C GLY A 57 -4.23 -4.08 -6.66
N SER A 58 -4.17 -3.76 -7.95
CA SER A 58 -5.34 -3.50 -8.79
C SER A 58 -5.24 -4.31 -10.06
N ASP A 59 -6.40 -4.65 -10.64
CA ASP A 59 -6.51 -5.26 -11.96
C ASP A 59 -5.74 -4.46 -13.03
N LEU A 60 -5.91 -3.14 -13.05
CA LEU A 60 -5.20 -2.24 -13.95
C LEU A 60 -3.68 -2.30 -13.75
N GLY A 61 -3.21 -2.25 -12.50
CA GLY A 61 -1.78 -2.29 -12.19
C GLY A 61 -1.15 -3.63 -12.57
N VAL A 62 -1.83 -4.73 -12.24
CA VAL A 62 -1.42 -6.09 -12.61
C VAL A 62 -1.39 -6.25 -14.13
N PHE A 63 -2.45 -5.85 -14.83
CA PHE A 63 -2.53 -5.92 -16.28
C PHE A 63 -1.40 -5.12 -16.94
N ARG A 64 -1.19 -3.87 -16.51
CA ARG A 64 -0.13 -3.00 -17.03
C ARG A 64 1.26 -3.56 -16.79
N ALA A 65 1.54 -4.11 -15.61
CA ALA A 65 2.84 -4.65 -15.27
C ALA A 65 3.11 -5.98 -16.01
N ALA A 66 2.13 -6.89 -16.03
CA ALA A 66 2.28 -8.20 -16.64
C ALA A 66 2.42 -8.12 -18.17
N THR A 67 1.60 -7.30 -18.84
CA THR A 67 1.68 -7.13 -20.30
C THR A 67 2.97 -6.44 -20.74
N GLN A 68 3.45 -5.45 -19.97
CA GLN A 68 4.75 -4.84 -20.23
C GLN A 68 5.89 -5.83 -20.04
N LYS A 69 5.90 -6.56 -18.93
CA LYS A 69 6.92 -7.60 -18.69
C LYS A 69 6.95 -8.64 -19.81
N LEU A 70 5.78 -9.03 -20.32
CA LEU A 70 5.69 -9.91 -21.48
C LEU A 70 6.32 -9.28 -22.73
N ALA A 71 6.00 -8.03 -23.05
CA ALA A 71 6.61 -7.34 -24.19
C ALA A 71 8.14 -7.17 -24.04
N ASP A 72 8.61 -6.77 -22.86
CA ASP A 72 10.04 -6.54 -22.55
C ASP A 72 10.89 -7.82 -22.67
N THR A 73 10.25 -8.99 -22.58
CA THR A 73 10.90 -10.29 -22.79
C THR A 73 11.32 -10.49 -24.25
N PHE A 74 10.65 -9.83 -25.19
CA PHE A 74 10.89 -9.97 -26.63
C PHE A 74 11.38 -8.69 -27.32
N LYS A 75 11.15 -7.51 -26.73
CA LYS A 75 11.45 -6.21 -27.31
C LYS A 75 12.08 -5.30 -26.25
N LYS A 76 13.36 -4.99 -26.41
CA LYS A 76 14.07 -3.97 -25.62
C LYS A 76 14.54 -2.87 -26.55
#